data_AF-A0A9E1U0J9-F1
#
_entry.id   AF-A0A9E1U0J9-F1
#
_cell.length_a   1.000
_cell.length_b   1.000
_cell.length_c   1.000
_cell.angle_alpha   90.00
_cell.angle_beta   90.00
_cell.angle_gamma   90.00
#
_symmetry.space_group_name_H-M   'P 1'
#
loop_
_entity.id
_entity.type
_entity.pdbx_description
1 polymer ?
#
loop_
_entity_poly.entity_id
_entity_poly.type
_entity_poly.pdbx_seq_one_letter_code
_entity_poly.pdbx_strand_id
1 'polypeptide(L)'
;MRQENRVYAAEDPNDPLHSGRNHVDSKYDLWLKKNITEHMKVTLSGRYRTRVTESSYNWVTDLKSFNQLQFWCKMEMDLVYDRY
;
A
#
# COMPACT_ATOMS: atom_id res chain seq x y z
N MET A 1 -5.51 9.24 -7.42
CA MET A 1 -5.15 9.46 -6.00
C MET A 1 -6.31 8.98 -5.15
N ARG A 2 -6.08 8.06 -4.22
CA ARG A 2 -7.10 7.60 -3.27
C ARG A 2 -6.67 8.06 -1.87
N GLN A 3 -7.56 8.74 -1.18
CA GLN A 3 -7.35 9.21 0.18
C GLN A 3 -8.39 8.55 1.08
N GLU A 4 -7.93 7.90 2.15
CA GLU A 4 -8.79 7.33 3.18
C GLU A 4 -8.53 8.04 4.49
N ASN A 5 -9.61 8.53 5.11
CA ASN A 5 -9.60 8.97 6.50
C ASN A 5 -10.29 7.91 7.35
N ARG A 6 -9.61 7.42 8.38
CA ARG A 6 -10.20 6.49 9.34
C ARG A 6 -10.01 7.03 10.75
N VAL A 7 -11.13 7.10 11.45
CA VAL A 7 -11.24 7.49 12.86
C VAL A 7 -11.45 6.21 13.67
N TYR A 8 -10.58 5.93 14.62
CA TYR A 8 -10.78 4.81 15.55
C TYR A 8 -11.28 5.35 16.89
N ALA A 9 -12.44 4.87 17.34
CA ALA A 9 -12.85 5.03 18.73
C ALA A 9 -11.99 4.10 19.58
N ALA A 10 -11.36 4.65 20.62
CA ALA A 10 -10.51 3.87 21.52
C ALA A 10 -11.35 2.88 22.34
N GLU A 11 -10.91 1.63 22.45
CA GLU A 11 -11.50 0.66 23.40
C GLU A 11 -11.03 0.91 24.84
N ASP A 12 -9.82 1.46 25.03
CA ASP A 12 -9.25 1.90 26.32
C ASP A 12 -8.71 3.34 26.20
N PRO A 13 -9.19 4.30 27.01
CA PRO A 13 -8.69 5.68 27.03
C PRO A 13 -7.19 5.81 27.35
N ASN A 14 -6.61 4.87 28.09
CA ASN A 14 -5.24 4.94 28.60
C ASN A 14 -4.19 4.27 27.70
N ASP A 15 -4.57 3.70 26.56
CA ASP A 15 -3.62 3.11 25.61
C ASP A 15 -3.15 4.14 24.57
N PRO A 16 -1.97 4.77 24.74
CA PRO A 16 -1.49 5.80 23.84
C PRO A 16 -1.18 5.29 22.42
N LEU A 17 -1.03 3.97 22.22
CA LEU A 17 -0.80 3.41 20.89
C LEU A 17 -2.09 3.28 20.08
N HIS A 18 -3.23 3.14 20.75
CA HIS A 18 -4.52 2.78 20.15
C HIS A 18 -5.65 3.79 20.42
N SER A 19 -5.48 4.75 21.34
CA SER A 19 -6.54 5.68 21.75
C SER A 19 -6.48 7.04 21.04
N GLY A 20 -7.64 7.52 20.56
CA GLY A 20 -7.82 8.92 20.11
C GLY A 20 -7.06 9.31 18.83
N ARG A 21 -6.82 8.36 17.92
CA ARG A 21 -5.97 8.60 16.73
C ARG A 21 -6.77 8.59 15.44
N ASN A 22 -6.48 9.57 14.61
CA ASN A 22 -6.92 9.61 13.22
C ASN A 22 -5.72 9.43 12.32
N HIS A 23 -5.93 8.90 11.12
CA HIS A 23 -4.88 8.95 10.12
C HIS A 23 -5.44 9.22 8.74
N VAL A 24 -4.66 9.98 7.99
CA VAL A 24 -4.90 10.24 6.57
C VAL A 24 -3.93 9.36 5.79
N ASP A 25 -4.49 8.43 5.02
CA ASP A 25 -3.76 7.50 4.18
C ASP A 25 -3.96 7.86 2.71
N SER A 26 -2.91 8.38 2.09
CA SER A 26 -2.86 8.79 0.69
C SER A 26 -2.12 7.74 -0.13
N LYS A 27 -2.78 7.24 -1.18
CA LYS A 27 -2.25 6.19 -2.06
C LYS A 27 -2.24 6.66 -3.51
N TYR A 28 -1.10 6.43 -4.16
CA TYR A 28 -0.89 6.62 -5.59
C TYR A 28 -0.48 5.28 -6.19
N ASP A 29 -1.37 4.73 -7.01
CA ASP A 29 -1.17 3.46 -7.69
C ASP A 29 -0.83 3.72 -9.16
N LEU A 30 0.18 3.02 -9.66
CA LEU A 30 0.54 2.99 -11.07
C LEU A 30 0.68 1.52 -11.48
N TRP A 31 0.10 1.14 -12.61
CA TRP A 31 0.36 -0.16 -13.23
C TRP A 31 0.68 -0.01 -14.70
N LEU A 32 1.70 -0.72 -15.14
CA LEU A 32 2.10 -0.83 -16.54
C LEU A 32 1.97 -2.30 -16.93
N LYS A 33 1.15 -2.57 -17.96
CA LYS A 33 1.03 -3.90 -18.55
C LYS A 33 1.67 -3.87 -19.94
N LYS A 34 2.60 -4.79 -20.18
CA LYS A 34 3.27 -4.93 -21.47
C LYS A 34 3.31 -6.39 -21.87
N ASN A 35 2.82 -6.66 -23.07
CA ASN A 35 3.09 -7.92 -23.74
C ASN A 35 4.49 -7.81 -24.34
N ILE A 36 5.41 -8.66 -23.90
CA ILE A 36 6.78 -8.70 -24.40
C ILE A 36 6.83 -9.59 -25.66
N THR A 37 6.09 -10.69 -25.62
CA THR A 37 5.90 -11.64 -26.72
C THR A 37 4.43 -12.08 -26.72
N GLU A 38 3.97 -12.77 -27.77
CA GLU A 38 2.62 -13.37 -27.80
C GLU A 38 2.36 -14.33 -26.63
N HIS A 39 3.43 -14.97 -26.12
CA HIS A 39 3.38 -15.92 -25.01
C HIS A 39 3.86 -15.34 -23.68
N MET A 40 4.24 -14.06 -23.60
CA MET A 40 4.81 -13.50 -22.37
C MET A 40 4.26 -12.11 -22.06
N LYS A 41 3.64 -11.99 -20.89
CA LYS A 41 3.06 -10.75 -20.38
C LYS A 41 3.74 -10.34 -19.08
N VAL A 42 4.08 -9.07 -18.98
CA VAL A 42 4.67 -8.48 -17.78
C VAL A 42 3.76 -7.37 -17.29
N THR A 43 3.42 -7.42 -16.01
CA THR A 43 2.74 -6.35 -15.30
C THR A 43 3.67 -5.80 -14.22
N LEU A 44 4.08 -4.55 -14.39
CA LEU A 44 4.75 -3.79 -13.35
C LEU A 44 3.68 -3.01 -12.59
N SER A 45 3.75 -3.01 -11.27
CA SER A 45 2.87 -2.20 -10.43
C SER A 45 3.70 -1.49 -9.37
N GLY A 46 3.38 -0.22 -9.15
CA GLY A 46 3.99 0.62 -8.14
C GLY A 46 2.90 1.25 -7.30
N ARG A 47 3.15 1.37 -5.99
CA ARG A 47 2.32 2.12 -5.08
C ARG A 47 3.17 3.01 -4.20
N TYR A 48 2.91 4.30 -4.24
CA TYR A 48 3.40 5.24 -3.24
C TYR A 48 2.30 5.48 -2.21
N ARG A 49 2.63 5.25 -0.94
CA ARG A 49 1.70 5.39 0.18
C ARG A 49 2.29 6.32 1.22
N THR A 50 1.54 7.35 1.56
CA THR A 50 1.85 8.26 2.65
C THR A 50 0.77 8.14 3.69
N ARG A 51 1.16 7.84 4.93
CA ARG A 51 0.25 7.86 6.07
C ARG A 51 0.72 8.93 7.05
N VAL A 52 -0.17 9.88 7.34
CA VAL A 52 0.02 10.85 8.43
C VAL A 52 -0.95 10.48 9.54
N THR A 53 -0.42 10.27 10.75
CA THR A 53 -1.23 9.94 11.92
C THR A 53 -1.31 11.13 12.85
N GLU A 54 -2.51 11.53 13.23
CA GLU A 54 -2.74 12.54 14.26
C GLU A 54 -3.01 11.82 15.59
N SER A 55 -2.26 12.22 16.62
CA SER A 55 -2.37 11.70 17.99
C SER A 55 -2.09 12.82 18.98
N SER A 56 -2.62 12.70 20.20
CA SER A 56 -2.30 13.58 21.33
C SER A 56 -0.85 13.48 21.80
N TYR A 57 -0.14 12.43 21.40
CA TYR A 57 1.25 12.18 21.74
C TYR A 57 2.15 12.30 20.50
N ASN A 58 3.15 13.18 20.53
CA ASN A 58 4.02 13.41 19.37
C ASN A 58 4.84 12.17 18.97
N TRP A 59 5.42 11.44 19.94
CA TRP A 59 6.19 10.23 19.66
C TRP A 59 5.37 9.14 18.96
N VAL A 60 4.07 9.13 19.24
CA VAL A 60 3.10 8.21 18.68
C VAL A 60 2.81 8.56 17.21
N THR A 61 2.64 9.86 16.92
CA THR A 61 2.52 10.42 15.57
C THR A 61 3.72 10.07 14.71
N ASP A 62 4.93 10.30 15.22
CA ASP A 62 6.17 10.02 14.50
C ASP A 62 6.35 8.51 14.24
N LEU A 63 6.00 7.67 15.21
CA LEU A 63 6.12 6.22 15.08
C LEU A 63 5.19 5.60 14.02
N LYS A 64 3.99 6.14 13.83
CA LYS A 64 2.98 5.55 12.91
C LYS A 64 2.83 6.29 11.59
N SER A 65 3.43 7.47 11.46
CA SER A 65 3.48 8.19 10.18
C SER A 65 4.61 7.63 9.33
N PHE A 66 4.35 7.40 8.05
CA PHE A 66 5.35 6.83 7.14
C PHE A 66 5.12 7.22 5.69
N ASN A 67 6.22 7.19 4.94
CA ASN A 67 6.23 7.21 3.49
C ASN A 67 6.77 5.87 3.00
N GLN A 68 5.97 5.13 2.24
CA GLN A 68 6.31 3.81 1.77
C GLN A 68 6.15 3.72 0.26
N LEU A 69 7.19 3.23 -0.40
CA LEU A 69 7.19 2.90 -1.82
C LEU A 69 7.14 1.37 -1.96
N GLN A 70 6.14 0.86 -2.66
CA GLN A 70 5.91 -0.56 -2.88
C GLN A 70 5.94 -0.85 -4.38
N PHE A 71 6.54 -1.97 -4.75
CA PHE A 71 6.65 -2.40 -6.15
C PHE A 71 6.32 -3.88 -6.29
N TRP A 72 5.72 -4.23 -7.42
CA TRP A 72 5.45 -5.60 -7.83
C TRP A 72 5.83 -5.79 -9.29
N CYS A 73 6.42 -6.93 -9.59
CA CYS A 73 6.63 -7.41 -10.94
C CYS A 73 5.92 -8.76 -11.07
N LYS A 74 4.94 -8.83 -11.97
CA LYS A 74 4.22 -10.06 -12.30
C LYS A 74 4.60 -10.46 -13.72
N MET A 75 5.07 -11.69 -13.89
CA MET A 75 5.37 -12.28 -15.19
C MET A 75 4.44 -13.46 -15.43
N GLU A 76 3.81 -13.50 -16.60
CA GLU A 76 2.92 -14.57 -17.05
C GLU A 76 3.49 -15.12 -18.36
N MET A 77 3.63 -16.44 -18.44
CA MET A 77 4.16 -17.13 -19.61
C MET A 77 3.25 -18.29 -20.00
N ASP A 78 2.80 -18.28 -21.25
CA ASP A 78 1.96 -19.33 -21.83
C ASP A 78 2.88 -20.41 -22.43
N LEU A 79 2.95 -21.58 -21.78
CA LEU A 79 3.77 -22.71 -22.21
C LEU A 79 2.90 -23.74 -22.92
N VAL A 80 3.18 -23.99 -24.21
CA VAL A 80 2.64 -25.15 -24.92
C VAL A 80 3.72 -26.22 -24.95
N TYR A 81 3.44 -27.35 -24.30
CA TYR A 81 4.33 -28.51 -24.28
C TYR A 81 3.79 -29.56 -25.25
N ASP A 82 4.42 -29.65 -26.42
CA ASP A 82 4.13 -30.69 -27.39
C ASP A 82 4.95 -31.95 -27.07
N ARG A 83 4.27 -33.08 -26.84
CA ARG A 83 4.91 -34.37 -26.55
C ARG A 83 4.70 -35.23 -27.80
N TYR A 84 5.73 -35.23 -28.66
CA TYR A 84 5.85 -36.13 -29.81
C TYR A 84 5.70 -37.60 -29.41
#